data_AF-A0A3D3KQB4-F1
#
_entry.id   AF-A0A3D3KQB4-F1
#
_cell.length_a   1.000
_cell.length_b   1.000
_cell.length_c   1.000
_cell.angle_alpha   90.00
_cell.angle_beta   90.00
_cell.angle_gamma   90.00
#
_symmetry.space_group_name_H-M   'P 1'
#
loop_
_entity.id
_entity.type
_entity.pdbx_description
1 polymer ?
#
loop_
_entity_poly.entity_id
_entity_poly.type
_entity_poly.pdbx_seq_one_letter_code
_entity_poly.pdbx_strand_id
1 'polypeptide(L)'
;KTWKLDNDYFDYSHFLRQASKAVSTRGETSILSAKQAEIAGIIDDYVSDYCFGEYIDFSSPENYPVLNYQPVFDHIIETISRTIIKLIEGYKFEVKKGVWGKLSDVPRIMVRESKSVETERSIYPKNGYQPRGGGFERDFLQDVLNNSSDVLAFAKLDRRHKLEITYRDETGILRKYEVDFIVKTPDKMYLVETKADKDIDNPNVAVKVQAATAWCEQASLVPPEGMEQPRGWEYLILSEGLYKDNKGFSFEALLPLCRGLRDNIVAKAKSQLFLF
;
A
#
# COMPACT_ATOMS: atom_id res chain seq x y z
N LYS A 1 -15.01 -2.89 -47.47
CA LYS A 1 -13.58 -2.96 -47.87
C LYS A 1 -12.76 -2.34 -46.74
N THR A 2 -12.29 -3.18 -45.84
CA THR A 2 -11.45 -2.78 -44.70
C THR A 2 -10.07 -2.49 -45.26
N TRP A 3 -9.59 -1.25 -45.09
CA TRP A 3 -8.24 -0.88 -45.48
C TRP A 3 -7.25 -1.71 -44.64
N LYS A 4 -6.62 -2.71 -45.26
CA LYS A 4 -5.39 -3.31 -44.72
C LYS A 4 -4.28 -2.34 -45.07
N LEU A 5 -3.79 -1.61 -44.07
CA LEU A 5 -2.41 -1.13 -44.12
C LEU A 5 -1.54 -2.40 -44.14
N ASP A 6 -0.79 -2.61 -45.21
CA ASP A 6 0.31 -3.58 -45.23
C ASP A 6 1.28 -3.14 -44.13
N ASN A 7 1.20 -3.82 -42.99
CA ASN A 7 2.01 -3.55 -41.83
C ASN A 7 3.28 -4.40 -41.98
N ASP A 8 4.23 -3.92 -42.78
CA ASP A 8 5.55 -4.55 -43.04
C ASP A 8 6.42 -4.76 -41.78
N TYR A 9 5.87 -4.57 -40.57
CA TYR A 9 6.61 -4.52 -39.30
C TYR A 9 5.98 -5.30 -38.14
N PHE A 10 4.87 -6.02 -38.36
CA PHE A 10 4.25 -6.82 -37.30
C PHE A 10 4.67 -8.30 -37.42
N ASP A 11 5.59 -8.71 -36.55
CA ASP A 11 5.94 -10.11 -36.30
C ASP A 11 5.67 -10.48 -34.83
N TYR A 12 5.85 -11.74 -34.48
CA TYR A 12 5.61 -12.22 -33.12
C TYR A 12 6.52 -11.55 -32.07
N SER A 13 7.77 -11.26 -32.44
CA SER A 13 8.72 -10.55 -31.55
C SER A 13 8.28 -9.11 -31.29
N HIS A 14 7.74 -8.43 -32.31
CA HIS A 14 7.13 -7.12 -32.20
C HIS A 14 5.94 -7.17 -31.25
N PHE A 15 5.06 -8.16 -31.39
CA PHE A 15 3.95 -8.37 -30.46
C PHE A 15 4.42 -8.51 -29.01
N LEU A 16 5.34 -9.45 -28.72
CA LEU A 16 5.83 -9.68 -27.35
C LEU A 16 6.46 -8.41 -26.74
N ARG A 17 7.20 -7.64 -27.54
CA ARG A 17 7.78 -6.37 -27.09
C ARG A 17 6.69 -5.34 -26.75
N GLN A 18 5.68 -5.17 -27.60
CA GLN A 18 4.61 -4.20 -27.34
C GLN A 18 3.74 -4.64 -26.16
N ALA A 19 3.41 -5.92 -26.08
CA ALA A 19 2.57 -6.47 -25.03
C ALA A 19 3.26 -6.43 -23.66
N SER A 20 4.52 -6.88 -23.58
CA SER A 20 5.30 -6.79 -22.34
C SER A 20 5.51 -5.35 -21.91
N LYS A 21 5.73 -4.43 -22.86
CA LYS A 21 5.80 -3.00 -22.57
C LYS A 21 4.47 -2.53 -21.98
N ALA A 22 3.34 -2.79 -22.64
CA ALA A 22 2.02 -2.39 -22.18
C ALA A 22 1.67 -2.94 -20.78
N VAL A 23 2.04 -4.19 -20.45
CA VAL A 23 1.89 -4.74 -19.09
C VAL A 23 2.83 -4.06 -18.09
N SER A 24 4.04 -3.69 -18.53
CA SER A 24 5.07 -3.03 -17.69
C SER A 24 5.02 -1.49 -17.69
N THR A 25 4.00 -0.89 -18.31
CA THR A 25 3.83 0.57 -18.36
C THR A 25 2.38 0.93 -18.11
N ARG A 26 2.16 1.86 -17.19
CA ARG A 26 0.84 2.38 -16.84
C ARG A 26 0.78 3.86 -17.19
N GLY A 27 0.11 4.20 -18.28
CA GLY A 27 0.14 5.56 -18.84
C GLY A 27 1.58 5.96 -19.18
N GLU A 28 2.06 7.08 -18.64
CA GLU A 28 3.44 7.54 -18.80
C GLU A 28 4.44 6.90 -17.80
N THR A 29 3.95 6.10 -16.84
CA THR A 29 4.79 5.56 -15.75
C THR A 29 5.21 4.13 -16.06
N SER A 30 6.51 3.84 -15.98
CA SER A 30 7.01 2.48 -16.13
C SER A 30 6.92 1.72 -14.79
N ILE A 31 6.20 0.60 -14.78
CA ILE A 31 5.96 -0.25 -13.61
C ILE A 31 6.47 -1.65 -13.96
N LEU A 32 7.49 -2.16 -13.26
CA LEU A 32 8.10 -3.47 -13.55
C LEU A 32 8.90 -3.55 -14.88
N SER A 33 9.39 -2.45 -15.45
CA SER A 33 10.27 -2.49 -16.65
C SER A 33 11.52 -3.36 -16.48
N ALA A 34 12.08 -3.41 -15.27
CA ALA A 34 13.19 -4.31 -14.95
C ALA A 34 12.84 -5.81 -15.13
N LYS A 35 11.56 -6.12 -15.27
CA LYS A 35 11.00 -7.47 -15.40
C LYS A 35 10.34 -7.71 -16.76
N GLN A 36 10.54 -6.79 -17.73
CA GLN A 36 9.88 -6.86 -19.03
C GLN A 36 10.18 -8.17 -19.78
N ALA A 37 11.41 -8.69 -19.71
CA ALA A 37 11.76 -9.97 -20.34
C ALA A 37 11.02 -11.17 -19.70
N GLU A 38 10.90 -11.17 -18.37
CA GLU A 38 10.15 -12.20 -17.63
C GLU A 38 8.65 -12.12 -17.95
N ILE A 39 8.11 -10.90 -18.06
CA ILE A 39 6.73 -10.65 -18.49
C ILE A 39 6.51 -11.11 -19.94
N ALA A 40 7.46 -10.87 -20.83
CA ALA A 40 7.38 -11.33 -22.22
C ALA A 40 7.32 -12.87 -22.30
N GLY A 41 8.11 -13.58 -21.49
CA GLY A 41 8.04 -15.05 -21.40
C GLY A 41 6.69 -15.55 -20.89
N ILE A 42 6.12 -14.91 -19.86
CA ILE A 42 4.77 -15.25 -19.37
C ILE A 42 3.71 -15.01 -20.45
N ILE A 43 3.82 -13.92 -21.21
CA ILE A 43 2.91 -13.62 -22.31
C ILE A 43 3.04 -14.68 -23.40
N ASP A 44 4.26 -15.08 -23.76
CA ASP A 44 4.54 -16.15 -24.73
C ASP A 44 3.86 -17.45 -24.32
N ASP A 45 4.16 -17.98 -23.13
CA ASP A 45 3.53 -19.18 -22.59
C ASP A 45 2.00 -19.08 -22.61
N TYR A 46 1.44 -17.94 -22.19
CA TYR A 46 0.00 -17.74 -22.17
C TYR A 46 -0.64 -17.76 -23.55
N VAL A 47 -0.08 -17.02 -24.51
CA VAL A 47 -0.68 -16.94 -25.86
C VAL A 47 -0.48 -18.24 -26.63
N SER A 48 0.66 -18.90 -26.43
CA SER A 48 1.04 -20.13 -27.11
C SER A 48 0.25 -21.33 -26.59
N ASP A 49 0.04 -21.46 -25.27
CA ASP A 49 -0.54 -22.69 -24.70
C ASP A 49 -2.01 -22.54 -24.24
N TYR A 50 -2.49 -21.34 -23.93
CA TYR A 50 -3.75 -21.17 -23.18
C TYR A 50 -4.77 -20.24 -23.84
N CYS A 51 -4.35 -19.12 -24.42
CA CYS A 51 -5.23 -18.03 -24.84
C CYS A 51 -6.29 -18.47 -25.86
N PHE A 52 -5.97 -19.43 -26.72
CA PHE A 52 -6.85 -19.92 -27.79
C PHE A 52 -7.46 -21.29 -27.50
N GLY A 53 -7.21 -21.86 -26.32
CA GLY A 53 -7.71 -23.18 -25.90
C GLY A 53 -6.98 -24.37 -26.53
N GLU A 54 -5.99 -24.11 -27.38
CA GLU A 54 -5.08 -25.08 -27.98
C GLU A 54 -3.69 -24.46 -28.15
N TYR A 55 -2.70 -25.32 -28.40
CA TYR A 55 -1.34 -24.87 -28.67
C TYR A 55 -1.22 -24.22 -30.05
N ILE A 56 -0.63 -23.03 -30.11
CA ILE A 56 -0.34 -22.31 -31.37
C ILE A 56 1.16 -22.00 -31.45
N ASP A 57 1.79 -22.45 -32.53
CA ASP A 57 3.19 -22.12 -32.83
C ASP A 57 3.29 -20.76 -33.55
N PHE A 58 3.68 -19.72 -32.82
CA PHE A 58 3.84 -18.39 -33.38
C PHE A 58 5.18 -18.15 -34.11
N SER A 59 6.03 -19.19 -34.25
CA SER A 59 7.16 -19.11 -35.18
C SER A 59 6.71 -19.09 -36.65
N SER A 60 5.47 -19.54 -36.93
CA SER A 60 4.91 -19.51 -38.27
C SER A 60 4.22 -18.17 -38.61
N PRO A 61 4.55 -17.54 -39.76
CA PRO A 61 3.98 -16.25 -40.16
C PRO A 61 2.46 -16.18 -40.31
N GLU A 62 1.80 -17.29 -40.58
CA GLU A 62 0.33 -17.32 -40.68
C GLU A 62 -0.38 -17.14 -39.33
N ASN A 63 0.30 -17.37 -38.20
CA ASN A 63 -0.34 -17.49 -36.90
C ASN A 63 -0.40 -16.18 -36.13
N TYR A 64 0.65 -15.34 -36.19
CA TYR A 64 0.68 -14.09 -35.42
C TYR A 64 -0.28 -12.96 -35.88
N PRO A 65 -0.84 -12.88 -37.10
CA PRO A 65 -1.72 -11.77 -37.50
C PRO A 65 -2.94 -11.55 -36.58
N VAL A 66 -3.44 -12.62 -35.94
CA VAL A 66 -4.54 -12.54 -34.97
C VAL A 66 -4.19 -11.69 -33.75
N LEU A 67 -2.92 -11.69 -33.34
CA LEU A 67 -2.42 -10.94 -32.19
C LEU A 67 -2.37 -9.42 -32.43
N ASN A 68 -2.43 -8.99 -33.70
CA ASN A 68 -2.52 -7.58 -34.06
C ASN A 68 -3.96 -7.05 -34.00
N TYR A 69 -4.95 -7.92 -33.75
CA TYR A 69 -6.32 -7.50 -33.58
C TYR A 69 -6.51 -6.87 -32.20
N GLN A 70 -6.87 -5.58 -32.17
CA GLN A 70 -6.91 -4.78 -30.93
C GLN A 70 -7.68 -5.45 -29.77
N PRO A 71 -8.87 -6.03 -29.97
CA PRO A 71 -9.59 -6.72 -28.89
C PRO A 71 -8.83 -7.93 -28.32
N VAL A 72 -8.09 -8.67 -29.15
CA VAL A 72 -7.26 -9.80 -28.70
C VAL A 72 -6.07 -9.28 -27.91
N PHE A 73 -5.40 -8.25 -28.44
CA PHE A 73 -4.30 -7.58 -27.76
C PHE A 73 -4.74 -7.10 -26.36
N ASP A 74 -5.81 -6.30 -26.28
CA ASP A 74 -6.31 -5.73 -25.02
C ASP A 74 -6.70 -6.82 -24.01
N HIS A 75 -7.35 -7.90 -24.46
CA HIS A 75 -7.72 -9.02 -23.60
C HIS A 75 -6.49 -9.72 -22.98
N ILE A 76 -5.42 -9.92 -23.77
CA ILE A 76 -4.18 -10.51 -23.29
C ILE A 76 -3.54 -9.61 -22.22
N ILE A 77 -3.42 -8.31 -22.50
CA ILE A 77 -2.84 -7.34 -21.54
C ILE A 77 -3.64 -7.32 -20.25
N GLU A 78 -4.96 -7.25 -20.34
CA GLU A 78 -5.84 -7.19 -19.18
C GLU A 78 -5.74 -8.47 -18.34
N THR A 79 -5.75 -9.64 -18.97
CA THR A 79 -5.67 -10.94 -18.28
C THR A 79 -4.36 -11.11 -17.53
N ILE A 80 -3.24 -10.82 -18.19
CA ILE A 80 -1.91 -10.91 -17.58
C ILE A 80 -1.77 -9.90 -16.43
N SER A 81 -2.18 -8.65 -16.67
CA SER A 81 -2.09 -7.58 -15.65
C SER A 81 -2.92 -7.92 -14.41
N ARG A 82 -4.17 -8.37 -14.59
CA ARG A 82 -5.04 -8.79 -13.48
C ARG A 82 -4.45 -9.97 -12.71
N THR A 83 -3.83 -10.92 -13.40
CA THR A 83 -3.24 -12.11 -12.77
C THR A 83 -1.98 -11.77 -11.98
N ILE A 84 -1.09 -10.94 -12.53
CA ILE A 84 0.08 -10.43 -11.81
C ILE A 84 -0.36 -9.69 -10.54
N ILE A 85 -1.38 -8.82 -10.63
CA ILE A 85 -1.94 -8.11 -9.48
C ILE A 85 -2.48 -9.11 -8.45
N LYS A 86 -3.29 -10.09 -8.87
CA LYS A 86 -3.81 -11.12 -7.97
C LYS A 86 -2.71 -11.95 -7.32
N LEU A 87 -1.62 -12.24 -8.01
CA LEU A 87 -0.48 -12.97 -7.44
C LEU A 87 0.24 -12.11 -6.41
N ILE A 88 0.49 -10.83 -6.71
CA ILE A 88 1.07 -9.88 -5.76
C ILE A 88 0.18 -9.73 -4.51
N GLU A 89 -1.14 -9.63 -4.69
CA GLU A 89 -2.12 -9.59 -3.60
C GLU A 89 -2.24 -10.94 -2.86
N GLY A 90 -2.06 -12.04 -3.58
CA GLY A 90 -2.23 -13.43 -3.13
C GLY A 90 -1.00 -14.04 -2.46
N TYR A 91 0.17 -13.40 -2.53
CA TYR A 91 1.32 -13.69 -1.66
C TYR A 91 0.98 -13.30 -0.22
N LYS A 92 0.09 -14.07 0.41
CA LYS A 92 0.09 -14.25 1.85
C LYS A 92 1.44 -14.87 2.16
N PHE A 93 2.34 -14.05 2.69
CA PHE A 93 3.61 -14.54 3.22
C PHE A 93 3.32 -15.80 4.05
N GLU A 94 3.99 -16.91 3.75
CA GLU A 94 4.03 -18.03 4.70
C GLU A 94 4.31 -17.43 6.06
N VAL A 95 3.52 -17.81 7.08
CA VAL A 95 3.62 -17.30 8.45
C VAL A 95 5.00 -17.67 8.99
N LYS A 96 6.01 -16.90 8.60
CA LYS A 96 7.34 -16.92 9.19
C LYS A 96 7.17 -16.30 10.57
N LYS A 97 7.85 -16.90 11.55
CA LYS A 97 7.93 -16.38 12.93
C LYS A 97 8.17 -14.86 12.88
N GLY A 98 7.22 -14.08 13.39
CA GLY A 98 7.34 -12.62 13.39
C GLY A 98 8.56 -12.17 14.19
N VAL A 99 9.19 -11.07 13.76
CA VAL A 99 10.28 -10.44 14.50
C VAL A 99 9.68 -9.43 15.45
N TRP A 100 9.73 -9.73 16.74
CA TRP A 100 9.26 -8.84 17.79
C TRP A 100 10.34 -7.79 18.13
N GLY A 101 9.92 -6.53 18.28
CA GLY A 101 10.73 -5.43 18.78
C GLY A 101 9.99 -4.66 19.86
N LYS A 102 10.71 -3.95 20.72
CA LYS A 102 10.12 -3.12 21.78
C LYS A 102 10.41 -1.66 21.50
N LEU A 103 9.47 -0.77 21.83
CA LEU A 103 9.74 0.67 21.79
C LEU A 103 10.93 1.03 22.70
N SER A 104 11.08 0.35 23.83
CA SER A 104 12.19 0.53 24.77
C SER A 104 13.58 0.18 24.20
N ASP A 105 13.66 -0.47 23.03
CA ASP A 105 14.93 -0.67 22.32
C ASP A 105 15.53 0.66 21.86
N VAL A 106 14.72 1.72 21.78
CA VAL A 106 15.14 3.11 21.64
C VAL A 106 15.03 3.77 23.02
N PRO A 107 16.13 3.90 23.79
CA PRO A 107 16.04 4.27 25.21
C PRO A 107 15.64 5.73 25.46
N ARG A 108 15.80 6.62 24.47
CA ARG A 108 15.43 8.03 24.57
C ARG A 108 15.19 8.68 23.22
N ILE A 109 14.30 9.66 23.19
CA ILE A 109 14.06 10.54 22.05
C ILE A 109 14.34 11.99 22.45
N MET A 110 15.10 12.70 21.63
CA MET A 110 15.40 14.11 21.84
C MET A 110 14.33 14.94 21.14
N VAL A 111 13.56 15.71 21.91
CA VAL A 111 12.51 16.60 21.41
C VAL A 111 12.77 18.02 21.88
N ARG A 112 12.24 19.01 21.14
CA ARG A 112 12.21 20.39 21.61
C ARG A 112 11.05 20.54 22.58
N GLU A 113 11.32 21.05 23.78
CA GLU A 113 10.30 21.23 24.81
C GLU A 113 9.08 22.04 24.31
N SER A 114 9.33 23.17 23.65
CA SER A 114 8.29 24.03 23.07
C SER A 114 7.51 23.41 21.89
N LYS A 115 7.89 22.22 21.44
CA LYS A 115 7.27 21.45 20.35
C LYS A 115 7.08 19.99 20.76
N SER A 116 6.64 19.79 21.99
CA SER A 116 6.34 18.49 22.54
C SER A 116 5.09 18.54 23.42
N VAL A 117 4.43 17.38 23.54
CA VAL A 117 3.29 17.16 24.43
C VAL A 117 3.74 16.22 25.53
N GLU A 118 3.48 16.60 26.79
CA GLU A 118 3.72 15.74 27.95
C GLU A 118 2.64 14.66 28.03
N THR A 119 3.04 13.44 28.42
CA THR A 119 2.13 12.31 28.56
C THR A 119 2.66 11.28 29.53
N GLU A 120 1.75 10.65 30.27
CA GLU A 120 2.03 9.49 31.12
C GLU A 120 1.66 8.16 30.42
N ARG A 121 1.01 8.22 29.25
CA ARG A 121 0.57 7.05 28.49
C ARG A 121 1.63 6.56 27.49
N SER A 122 2.84 7.11 27.55
CA SER A 122 3.94 6.74 26.66
C SER A 122 5.18 6.41 27.46
N ILE A 123 6.02 5.51 26.93
CA ILE A 123 7.37 5.28 27.50
C ILE A 123 8.27 6.51 27.34
N TYR A 124 7.88 7.44 26.46
CA TYR A 124 8.53 8.72 26.28
C TYR A 124 7.68 9.81 26.94
N PRO A 125 8.13 10.40 28.07
CA PRO A 125 7.34 11.39 28.81
C PRO A 125 6.95 12.63 28.00
N LYS A 126 7.71 12.92 26.93
CA LYS A 126 7.42 13.97 25.96
C LYS A 126 7.42 13.39 24.54
N ASN A 127 6.30 13.54 23.83
CA ASN A 127 6.19 13.18 22.42
C ASN A 127 6.26 14.45 21.56
N GLY A 128 7.20 14.48 20.61
CA GLY A 128 7.44 15.65 19.75
C GLY A 128 6.49 15.69 18.55
N TYR A 129 6.06 16.89 18.16
CA TYR A 129 5.30 17.11 16.92
C TYR A 129 6.07 18.01 15.94
N GLN A 130 5.71 18.01 14.66
CA GLN A 130 6.49 18.75 13.67
C GLN A 130 6.47 20.27 13.95
N PRO A 131 7.64 20.97 13.92
CA PRO A 131 7.70 22.38 14.26
C PRO A 131 6.86 23.32 13.37
N ARG A 132 6.67 22.94 12.10
CA ARG A 132 5.86 23.66 11.11
C ARG A 132 4.75 22.71 10.65
N GLY A 133 3.50 23.16 10.71
CA GLY A 133 2.35 22.34 10.30
C GLY A 133 1.93 21.25 11.28
N GLY A 134 2.71 20.95 12.33
CA GLY A 134 2.38 19.91 13.31
C GLY A 134 1.31 20.30 14.34
N GLY A 135 0.48 21.30 14.06
CA GLY A 135 -0.65 21.67 14.92
C GLY A 135 -1.67 20.53 15.03
N PHE A 136 -1.94 19.86 13.89
CA PHE A 136 -2.78 18.67 13.86
C PHE A 136 -2.20 17.53 14.70
N GLU A 137 -0.92 17.18 14.53
CA GLU A 137 -0.26 16.16 15.36
C GLU A 137 -0.31 16.50 16.86
N ARG A 138 -0.03 17.76 17.21
CA ARG A 138 -0.11 18.23 18.60
C ARG A 138 -1.50 18.02 19.18
N ASP A 139 -2.52 18.48 18.45
CA ASP A 139 -3.91 18.41 18.90
C ASP A 139 -4.38 16.95 19.00
N PHE A 140 -4.01 16.08 18.06
CA PHE A 140 -4.30 14.65 18.16
C PHE A 140 -3.62 13.99 19.37
N LEU A 141 -2.34 14.29 19.62
CA LEU A 141 -1.62 13.81 20.81
C LEU A 141 -2.30 14.25 22.11
N GLN A 142 -2.61 15.54 22.21
CA GLN A 142 -3.09 16.16 23.44
C GLN A 142 -4.58 15.87 23.69
N ASP A 143 -5.42 16.05 22.69
CA ASP A 143 -6.87 16.06 22.87
C ASP A 143 -7.49 14.68 22.69
N VAL A 144 -6.82 13.78 21.96
CA VAL A 144 -7.31 12.42 21.70
C VAL A 144 -6.48 11.40 22.46
N LEU A 145 -5.20 11.24 22.14
CA LEU A 145 -4.40 10.13 22.69
C LEU A 145 -4.18 10.22 24.21
N ASN A 146 -3.98 11.43 24.75
CA ASN A 146 -3.85 11.64 26.20
C ASN A 146 -5.18 11.52 26.96
N ASN A 147 -6.27 12.01 26.36
CA ASN A 147 -7.54 12.18 27.07
C ASN A 147 -8.50 10.98 26.93
N SER A 148 -8.32 10.15 25.89
CA SER A 148 -9.18 8.99 25.65
C SER A 148 -8.90 7.89 26.67
N SER A 149 -9.92 7.51 27.45
CA SER A 149 -9.80 6.45 28.46
C SER A 149 -9.52 5.07 27.85
N ASP A 150 -9.95 4.85 26.62
CA ASP A 150 -9.76 3.64 25.81
C ASP A 150 -8.33 3.48 25.27
N VAL A 151 -7.49 4.53 25.35
CA VAL A 151 -6.06 4.46 24.98
C VAL A 151 -5.25 4.04 26.20
N LEU A 152 -4.75 2.80 26.24
CA LEU A 152 -3.91 2.32 27.35
C LEU A 152 -2.48 2.84 27.28
N ALA A 153 -1.92 2.88 26.07
CA ALA A 153 -0.59 3.43 25.82
C ALA A 153 -0.45 3.88 24.38
N PHE A 154 0.46 4.82 24.10
CA PHE A 154 0.82 5.17 22.73
C PHE A 154 2.28 5.66 22.64
N ALA A 155 2.80 5.73 21.43
CA ALA A 155 4.02 6.47 21.14
C ALA A 155 3.99 7.02 19.73
N LYS A 156 4.59 8.19 19.53
CA LYS A 156 5.02 8.61 18.21
C LYS A 156 6.28 7.84 17.84
N LEU A 157 6.29 7.25 16.65
CA LEU A 157 7.46 6.56 16.15
C LEU A 157 8.52 7.58 15.69
N ASP A 158 9.76 7.18 15.91
CA ASP A 158 10.99 7.83 15.46
C ASP A 158 11.70 6.86 14.52
N ARG A 159 12.37 7.35 13.49
CA ARG A 159 13.19 6.57 12.53
C ARG A 159 14.20 5.58 13.14
N ARG A 160 14.54 5.71 14.42
CA ARG A 160 15.40 4.76 15.14
C ARG A 160 14.66 3.49 15.56
N HIS A 161 13.33 3.52 15.61
CA HIS A 161 12.53 2.32 15.79
C HIS A 161 12.58 1.48 14.52
N LYS A 162 12.55 0.15 14.69
CA LYS A 162 12.68 -0.81 13.59
C LYS A 162 11.34 -1.16 12.93
N LEU A 163 10.23 -0.57 13.40
CA LEU A 163 8.91 -0.80 12.81
C LEU A 163 8.82 0.00 11.52
N GLU A 164 9.07 -0.68 10.41
CA GLU A 164 8.99 -0.13 9.06
C GLU A 164 8.12 -1.05 8.20
N ILE A 165 7.25 -0.46 7.41
CA ILE A 165 6.40 -1.18 6.47
C ILE A 165 7.06 -1.08 5.09
N THR A 166 7.38 -2.22 4.50
CA THR A 166 7.95 -2.24 3.15
C THR A 166 6.82 -2.25 2.13
N TYR A 167 6.91 -1.39 1.12
CA TYR A 167 5.95 -1.31 0.03
C TYR A 167 6.67 -1.04 -1.29
N ARG A 168 6.01 -1.30 -2.41
CA ARG A 168 6.47 -0.86 -3.73
C ARG A 168 5.68 0.38 -4.09
N ASP A 169 6.36 1.48 -4.43
CA ASP A 169 5.70 2.73 -4.81
C ASP A 169 4.98 2.61 -6.18
N GLU A 170 4.39 3.71 -6.63
CA GLU A 170 3.69 3.78 -7.92
C GLU A 170 4.56 3.45 -9.15
N THR A 171 5.90 3.47 -9.01
CA THR A 171 6.88 3.09 -10.04
C THR A 171 7.40 1.66 -9.87
N GLY A 172 6.96 0.96 -8.82
CA GLY A 172 7.41 -0.40 -8.49
C GLY A 172 8.71 -0.46 -7.69
N ILE A 173 9.29 0.69 -7.31
CA ILE A 173 10.51 0.77 -6.50
C ILE A 173 10.18 0.40 -5.06
N LEU A 174 11.01 -0.48 -4.47
CA LEU A 174 10.87 -0.87 -3.07
C LEU A 174 11.22 0.30 -2.16
N ARG A 175 10.31 0.67 -1.27
CA ARG A 175 10.47 1.75 -0.30
C ARG A 175 10.06 1.30 1.10
N LYS A 176 10.53 2.07 2.08
CA LYS A 176 10.15 1.96 3.48
C LYS A 176 9.13 3.03 3.81
N TYR A 177 8.15 2.64 4.61
CA TYR A 177 7.13 3.51 5.15
C TYR A 177 7.21 3.47 6.68
N GLU A 178 7.47 4.64 7.27
CA GLU A 178 7.42 4.88 8.71
C GLU A 178 6.05 5.50 9.02
N VAL A 179 5.25 4.81 9.84
CA VAL A 179 3.95 5.33 10.31
C VAL A 179 4.16 6.27 11.50
N ASP A 180 3.28 7.25 11.67
CA ASP A 180 3.46 8.27 12.70
C ASP A 180 3.31 7.73 14.13
N PHE A 181 2.26 6.96 14.43
CA PHE A 181 1.94 6.54 15.78
C PHE A 181 1.66 5.04 15.90
N ILE A 182 1.97 4.50 17.08
CA ILE A 182 1.45 3.23 17.56
C ILE A 182 0.58 3.48 18.79
N VAL A 183 -0.60 2.88 18.83
CA VAL A 183 -1.59 3.06 19.92
C VAL A 183 -2.04 1.68 20.40
N LYS A 184 -2.05 1.47 21.71
CA LYS A 184 -2.54 0.26 22.37
C LYS A 184 -3.87 0.58 23.05
N THR A 185 -4.90 -0.18 22.72
CA THR A 185 -6.18 -0.22 23.45
C THR A 185 -6.33 -1.58 24.15
N PRO A 186 -7.42 -1.84 24.91
CA PRO A 186 -7.69 -3.17 25.45
C PRO A 186 -7.87 -4.24 24.37
N ASP A 187 -8.39 -3.87 23.19
CA ASP A 187 -8.81 -4.83 22.17
C ASP A 187 -7.78 -5.03 21.04
N LYS A 188 -7.05 -3.97 20.67
CA LYS A 188 -6.14 -3.98 19.52
C LYS A 188 -4.94 -3.06 19.69
N MET A 189 -3.92 -3.34 18.89
CA MET A 189 -2.86 -2.43 18.53
C MET A 189 -3.25 -1.68 17.25
N TYR A 190 -2.96 -0.38 17.19
CA TYR A 190 -3.22 0.44 16.02
C TYR A 190 -1.94 1.09 15.53
N LEU A 191 -1.75 1.04 14.21
CA LEU A 191 -0.81 1.93 13.52
C LEU A 191 -1.62 3.09 12.95
N VAL A 192 -1.26 4.32 13.30
CA VAL A 192 -2.04 5.51 12.93
C VAL A 192 -1.15 6.48 12.15
N GLU A 193 -1.54 6.77 10.92
CA GLU A 193 -0.96 7.83 10.09
C GLU A 193 -1.80 9.10 10.19
N THR A 194 -1.14 10.24 10.40
CA THR A 194 -1.76 11.56 10.27
C THR A 194 -1.46 12.16 8.91
N LYS A 195 -2.47 12.68 8.22
CA LYS A 195 -2.31 13.27 6.89
C LYS A 195 -2.99 14.61 6.73
N ALA A 196 -2.36 15.52 6.00
CA ALA A 196 -3.02 16.74 5.54
C ALA A 196 -4.04 16.38 4.46
N ASP A 197 -5.20 17.02 4.45
CA ASP A 197 -6.30 16.68 3.53
C ASP A 197 -5.88 16.78 2.05
N LYS A 198 -5.05 17.79 1.72
CA LYS A 198 -4.53 18.00 0.36
C LYS A 198 -3.68 16.84 -0.18
N ASP A 199 -3.13 16.02 0.71
CA ASP A 199 -2.22 14.93 0.34
C ASP A 199 -2.93 13.57 0.31
N ILE A 200 -4.18 13.49 0.76
CA ILE A 200 -4.96 12.24 0.86
C ILE A 200 -5.14 11.56 -0.51
N ASP A 201 -5.44 12.34 -1.55
CA ASP A 201 -5.70 11.81 -2.89
C ASP A 201 -4.40 11.55 -3.70
N ASN A 202 -3.22 11.65 -3.09
CA ASN A 202 -1.97 11.28 -3.75
C ASN A 202 -1.94 9.76 -4.03
N PRO A 203 -1.66 9.31 -5.27
CA PRO A 203 -1.63 7.88 -5.60
C PRO A 203 -0.74 7.03 -4.68
N ASN A 204 0.39 7.58 -4.24
CA ASN A 204 1.31 6.88 -3.33
C ASN A 204 0.71 6.66 -1.93
N VAL A 205 -0.27 7.48 -1.51
CA VAL A 205 -0.98 7.27 -0.24
C VAL A 205 -1.81 5.99 -0.30
N ALA A 206 -2.52 5.73 -1.38
CA ALA A 206 -3.31 4.51 -1.51
C ALA A 206 -2.44 3.24 -1.44
N VAL A 207 -1.27 3.28 -2.07
CA VAL A 207 -0.29 2.18 -2.02
C VAL A 207 0.21 1.94 -0.59
N LYS A 208 0.55 3.01 0.14
CA LYS A 208 0.96 2.91 1.55
C LYS A 208 -0.16 2.38 2.44
N VAL A 209 -1.39 2.86 2.25
CA VAL A 209 -2.58 2.40 2.99
C VAL A 209 -2.79 0.90 2.79
N GLN A 210 -2.70 0.41 1.55
CA GLN A 210 -2.81 -1.01 1.24
C GLN A 210 -1.70 -1.83 1.90
N ALA A 211 -0.45 -1.39 1.77
CA ALA A 211 0.70 -2.07 2.37
C ALA A 211 0.60 -2.13 3.91
N ALA A 212 0.18 -1.04 4.55
CA ALA A 212 0.05 -0.98 6.00
C ALA A 212 -1.13 -1.78 6.53
N THR A 213 -2.24 -1.83 5.78
CA THR A 213 -3.38 -2.70 6.09
C THR A 213 -2.95 -4.17 6.02
N ALA A 214 -2.31 -4.59 4.92
CA ALA A 214 -1.79 -5.94 4.77
C ALA A 214 -0.77 -6.29 5.87
N TRP A 215 0.12 -5.35 6.23
CA TRP A 215 1.06 -5.54 7.33
C TRP A 215 0.34 -5.81 8.66
N CYS A 216 -0.71 -5.05 9.00
CA CYS A 216 -1.49 -5.25 10.22
C CYS A 216 -2.25 -6.59 10.22
N GLU A 217 -2.80 -6.99 9.07
CA GLU A 217 -3.42 -8.31 8.94
C GLU A 217 -2.42 -9.44 9.23
N GLN A 218 -1.20 -9.34 8.67
CA GLN A 218 -0.15 -10.33 8.93
C GLN A 218 0.36 -10.28 10.38
N ALA A 219 0.57 -9.09 10.95
CA ALA A 219 0.98 -8.91 12.34
C ALA A 219 -0.04 -9.54 13.30
N SER A 220 -1.33 -9.48 12.97
CA SER A 220 -2.41 -10.11 13.75
C SER A 220 -2.33 -11.64 13.78
N LEU A 221 -1.67 -12.27 12.81
CA LEU A 221 -1.47 -13.72 12.78
C LEU A 221 -0.36 -14.16 13.75
N VAL A 222 0.53 -13.26 14.16
CA VAL A 222 1.67 -13.57 15.04
C VAL A 222 1.26 -13.40 16.52
N PRO A 223 1.35 -14.45 17.35
CA PRO A 223 1.07 -14.34 18.78
C PRO A 223 2.10 -13.45 19.51
N PRO A 224 1.68 -12.59 20.46
CA PRO A 224 2.59 -11.79 21.29
C PRO A 224 3.46 -12.71 22.16
N GLU A 225 4.76 -12.75 21.89
CA GLU A 225 5.73 -13.65 22.57
C GLU A 225 6.01 -13.14 23.99
N GLY A 226 5.11 -13.45 24.93
CA GLY A 226 5.22 -13.05 26.34
C GLY A 226 5.00 -11.56 26.61
N MET A 227 4.47 -10.82 25.64
CA MET A 227 4.14 -9.40 25.79
C MET A 227 2.68 -9.25 26.18
N GLU A 228 2.42 -8.38 27.16
CA GLU A 228 1.07 -7.98 27.54
C GLU A 228 0.55 -6.96 26.53
N GLN A 229 0.05 -7.44 25.39
CA GLN A 229 -0.63 -6.62 24.39
C GLN A 229 -1.70 -7.41 23.65
N PRO A 230 -2.70 -6.75 23.05
CA PRO A 230 -3.62 -7.41 22.16
C PRO A 230 -2.91 -8.05 20.96
N ARG A 231 -3.49 -9.15 20.47
CA ARG A 231 -3.02 -9.83 19.26
C ARG A 231 -3.42 -9.08 18.00
N GLY A 232 -4.60 -8.47 17.97
CA GLY A 232 -5.11 -7.80 16.78
C GLY A 232 -4.36 -6.51 16.50
N TRP A 233 -3.97 -6.31 15.24
CA TRP A 233 -3.40 -5.07 14.72
C TRP A 233 -4.33 -4.47 13.67
N GLU A 234 -4.41 -3.15 13.63
CA GLU A 234 -5.22 -2.44 12.63
C GLU A 234 -4.55 -1.13 12.20
N TYR A 235 -4.54 -0.87 10.89
CA TYR A 235 -4.05 0.38 10.35
C TYR A 235 -5.20 1.39 10.22
N LEU A 236 -4.94 2.62 10.66
CA LEU A 236 -5.81 3.78 10.56
C LEU A 236 -5.07 4.92 9.87
N ILE A 237 -5.81 5.69 9.06
CA ILE A 237 -5.36 6.98 8.56
C ILE A 237 -6.36 8.04 9.01
N LEU A 238 -5.85 9.14 9.56
CA LEU A 238 -6.64 10.27 10.06
C LEU A 238 -6.23 11.53 9.29
N SER A 239 -7.19 12.18 8.64
CA SER A 239 -6.95 13.47 8.00
C SER A 239 -7.20 14.64 8.96
N GLU A 240 -6.55 15.77 8.70
CA GLU A 240 -6.72 16.98 9.52
C GLU A 240 -8.17 17.48 9.54
N GLY A 241 -8.86 17.47 8.39
CA GLY A 241 -10.27 17.83 8.27
C GLY A 241 -11.17 16.88 9.06
N LEU A 242 -10.96 15.57 8.93
CA LEU A 242 -11.73 14.56 9.67
C LEU A 242 -11.58 14.77 11.18
N TYR A 243 -10.36 15.05 11.65
CA TYR A 243 -10.12 15.37 13.05
C TYR A 243 -10.86 16.65 13.48
N LYS A 244 -10.74 17.74 12.71
CA LYS A 244 -11.35 19.03 13.04
C LYS A 244 -12.87 18.96 13.11
N ASP A 245 -13.49 18.21 12.21
CA ASP A 245 -14.95 18.04 12.16
C ASP A 245 -15.50 17.20 13.32
N ASN A 246 -14.63 16.43 13.99
CA ASN A 246 -14.99 15.50 15.06
C ASN A 246 -14.22 15.79 16.36
N LYS A 247 -13.88 17.06 16.62
CA LYS A 247 -13.21 17.45 17.86
C LYS A 247 -14.02 17.05 19.10
N GLY A 248 -13.31 16.55 20.11
CA GLY A 248 -13.90 16.06 21.36
C GLY A 248 -14.32 14.59 21.32
N PHE A 249 -14.18 13.91 20.17
CA PHE A 249 -14.37 12.47 20.11
C PHE A 249 -13.21 11.74 20.81
N SER A 250 -13.53 10.62 21.46
CA SER A 250 -12.52 9.67 21.92
C SER A 250 -11.81 9.00 20.74
N PHE A 251 -10.68 8.35 21.01
CA PHE A 251 -9.97 7.56 20.01
C PHE A 251 -10.87 6.45 19.45
N GLU A 252 -11.60 5.73 20.31
CA GLU A 252 -12.60 4.73 19.90
C GLU A 252 -13.67 5.31 18.95
N ALA A 253 -14.20 6.50 19.25
CA ALA A 253 -15.23 7.14 18.43
C ALA A 253 -14.71 7.56 17.04
N LEU A 254 -13.40 7.81 16.90
CA LEU A 254 -12.77 8.12 15.60
C LEU A 254 -12.52 6.86 14.74
N LEU A 255 -12.45 5.67 15.33
CA LEU A 255 -12.17 4.42 14.61
C LEU A 255 -13.03 4.19 13.36
N PRO A 256 -14.39 4.25 13.41
CA PRO A 256 -15.22 4.04 12.23
C PRO A 256 -14.97 5.08 11.14
N LEU A 257 -14.65 6.32 11.50
CA LEU A 257 -14.37 7.41 10.55
C LEU A 257 -13.01 7.20 9.86
N CYS A 258 -11.98 6.85 10.62
CA CYS A 258 -10.66 6.49 10.08
C CYS A 258 -10.73 5.28 9.14
N ARG A 259 -11.53 4.26 9.50
CA ARG A 259 -11.80 3.11 8.62
C ARG A 259 -12.49 3.54 7.33
N GLY A 260 -13.53 4.37 7.43
CA GLY A 260 -14.22 4.92 6.26
C GLY A 260 -13.29 5.68 5.33
N LEU A 261 -12.42 6.54 5.88
CA LEU A 261 -11.41 7.25 5.09
C LEU A 261 -10.42 6.28 4.41
N ARG A 262 -9.88 5.32 5.15
CA ARG A 262 -9.00 4.28 4.63
C ARG A 262 -9.63 3.53 3.45
N ASP A 263 -10.86 3.05 3.65
CA ASP A 263 -11.57 2.24 2.66
C ASP A 263 -11.91 3.06 1.41
N ASN A 264 -12.27 4.34 1.59
CA ASN A 264 -12.49 5.28 0.48
C ASN A 264 -11.22 5.55 -0.34
N ILE A 265 -10.06 5.71 0.31
CA ILE A 265 -8.77 5.89 -0.39
C ILE A 265 -8.50 4.66 -1.29
N VAL A 266 -8.67 3.46 -0.74
CA VAL A 266 -8.46 2.21 -1.49
C VAL A 266 -9.47 2.07 -2.63
N ALA A 267 -10.75 2.37 -2.39
CA ALA A 267 -11.81 2.28 -3.39
C ALA A 267 -11.62 3.28 -4.54
N LYS A 268 -11.24 4.52 -4.25
CA LYS A 268 -10.89 5.53 -5.26
C LYS A 268 -9.73 5.06 -6.14
N ALA A 269 -8.66 4.54 -5.52
CA ALA A 269 -7.52 4.02 -6.26
C ALA A 269 -7.90 2.84 -7.17
N LYS A 270 -8.74 1.91 -6.69
CA LYS A 270 -9.30 0.83 -7.50
C LYS A 270 -10.16 1.34 -8.66
N SER A 271 -11.02 2.34 -8.43
CA SER A 271 -11.87 2.90 -9.49
C SER A 271 -11.04 3.61 -10.57
N GLN A 272 -9.95 4.28 -10.20
CA GLN A 272 -8.98 4.83 -11.14
C GLN A 272 -8.12 3.76 -11.83
N LEU A 273 -8.01 2.55 -11.27
CA LEU A 273 -7.38 1.39 -11.90
C LEU A 273 -8.26 0.73 -12.98
N PHE A 274 -9.58 0.97 -12.97
CA PHE A 274 -10.55 0.34 -13.87
C PHE A 274 -11.19 1.28 -14.90
N LEU A 275 -10.69 2.52 -15.02
CA LEU A 275 -11.03 3.40 -16.14
C LEU A 275 -10.13 3.05 -17.32
N PHE A 276 -10.61 2.13 -18.15
CA PHE A 276 -10.18 1.94 -19.53
C PHE A 276 -11.10 2.74 -20.46
#